data_AF-A0A7G8AE35-F1
#
_entry.id   AF-A0A7G8AE35-F1
#
_cell.length_a   1.000
_cell.length_b   1.000
_cell.length_c   1.000
_cell.angle_alpha   90.00
_cell.angle_beta   90.00
_cell.angle_gamma   90.00
#
_symmetry.space_group_name_H-M   'P 1'
#
loop_
_entity.id
_entity.type
_entity.pdbx_description
1 polymer ?
#
loop_
_entity_poly.entity_id
_entity_poly.type
_entity_poly.pdbx_seq_one_letter_code
_entity_poly.pdbx_strand_id
1 'polypeptide(L)' 'MKCCSDHSLGVERSETERLDWVLKYRPEFSDGFLRVRLEAAAAPDGLSGMFMAVGLDARSCIDNALAGFLVRLR' A
#
# COMPACT_ATOMS: atom_id res chain seq x y z
N MET A 1 22.39 -9.63 28.63
CA MET A 1 21.63 -10.31 27.55
C MET A 1 20.33 -9.55 27.35
N LYS A 2 20.28 -8.63 26.37
CA LYS A 2 19.05 -7.90 26.02
C LYS A 2 18.46 -8.60 24.80
N CYS A 3 17.37 -9.33 25.00
CA CYS A 3 16.45 -9.69 23.93
C CYS A 3 15.80 -8.39 23.45
N CYS A 4 16.20 -7.92 22.27
CA CYS A 4 15.41 -6.93 21.54
C CYS A 4 14.51 -7.72 20.61
N SER A 5 13.22 -7.59 20.88
CA SER A 5 12.10 -8.27 20.26
C SER A 5 12.15 -8.25 18.74
N ASP A 6 11.79 -9.40 18.17
CA ASP A 6 11.19 -9.58 16.85
C ASP A 6 10.08 -8.53 16.62
N HIS A 7 10.46 -7.34 16.17
CA HIS A 7 9.54 -6.49 15.43
C HIS A 7 9.64 -6.98 14.00
N SER A 8 8.63 -7.75 13.59
CA SER A 8 8.40 -8.16 12.22
C SER A 8 8.76 -7.01 11.30
N LEU A 9 9.85 -7.20 10.55
CA LEU A 9 10.40 -6.27 9.57
C LEU A 9 9.34 -6.05 8.48
N GLY A 10 8.36 -5.21 8.79
CA GLY A 10 7.62 -4.47 7.78
C GLY A 10 8.68 -3.66 7.08
N VAL A 11 9.15 -4.19 5.95
CA VAL A 11 10.17 -3.59 5.10
C VAL A 11 9.82 -2.11 4.98
N GLU A 12 10.60 -1.25 5.63
CA GLU A 12 10.47 0.18 5.44
C GLU A 12 10.81 0.44 3.98
N ARG A 13 9.76 0.47 3.15
CA ARG A 13 9.85 0.83 1.74
C ARG A 13 10.53 2.20 1.70
N SER A 14 11.55 2.36 0.87
CA SER A 14 12.24 3.65 0.77
C SER A 14 11.26 4.75 0.32
N GLU A 15 11.56 6.02 0.63
CA GLU A 15 10.73 7.14 0.14
C GLU A 15 10.64 7.16 -1.39
N THR A 16 11.72 6.74 -2.07
CA THR A 16 11.79 6.59 -3.52
C THR A 16 10.78 5.55 -4.03
N GLU A 17 10.70 4.37 -3.42
CA GLU A 17 9.71 3.35 -3.82
C GLU A 17 8.28 3.85 -3.65
N ARG A 18 8.02 4.59 -2.58
CA ARG A 18 6.70 5.19 -2.31
C ARG A 18 6.35 6.24 -3.37
N LEU A 19 7.30 7.10 -3.75
CA LEU A 19 7.12 8.10 -4.80
C LEU A 19 6.90 7.44 -6.17
N ASP A 20 7.76 6.49 -6.55
CA ASP A 20 7.65 5.75 -7.81
C ASP A 20 6.30 5.05 -7.93
N TRP A 21 5.84 4.46 -6.83
CA TRP A 21 4.53 3.82 -6.77
C TRP A 21 3.39 4.80 -6.98
N VAL A 22 3.41 5.96 -6.30
CA VAL A 22 2.39 7.02 -6.45
C VAL A 22 2.38 7.56 -7.88
N LEU A 23 3.54 7.79 -8.49
CA LEU A 23 3.64 8.25 -9.88
C LEU A 23 3.11 7.23 -10.87
N LYS A 24 3.42 5.94 -10.65
CA LYS A 24 3.02 4.83 -11.50
C LYS A 24 1.51 4.58 -11.48
N TYR A 25 0.92 4.49 -10.29
CA TYR A 25 -0.47 4.05 -10.14
C TYR A 25 -1.48 5.19 -9.93
N ARG A 26 -1.00 6.43 -9.75
CA ARG A 26 -1.82 7.64 -9.62
C ARG A 26 -3.02 7.44 -8.69
N PRO A 27 -2.78 7.09 -7.42
CA PRO A 27 -3.86 6.80 -6.49
C PRO A 27 -4.69 8.06 -6.18
N GLU A 28 -5.95 7.83 -5.81
CA GLU A 28 -6.86 8.86 -5.32
C GLU A 28 -6.92 8.79 -3.78
N PHE A 29 -6.63 9.91 -3.12
CA PHE A 29 -6.68 10.02 -1.65
C PHE A 29 -8.00 10.64 -1.19
N SER A 30 -8.54 10.11 -0.10
CA SER A 30 -9.66 10.68 0.64
C SER A 30 -9.44 10.47 2.14
N ASP A 31 -10.31 11.06 2.97
CA ASP A 31 -10.20 10.93 4.42
C ASP A 31 -10.31 9.46 4.85
N GLY A 32 -9.18 8.92 5.31
CA GLY A 32 -9.08 7.56 5.83
C GLY A 32 -8.77 6.47 4.80
N PHE A 33 -8.69 6.76 3.50
CA PHE A 33 -8.41 5.74 2.49
C PHE A 33 -7.74 6.25 1.20
N LEU A 34 -7.11 5.31 0.50
CA LEU A 34 -6.49 5.45 -0.80
C LEU A 34 -7.13 4.47 -1.77
N ARG A 35 -7.65 4.97 -2.89
CA ARG A 35 -8.10 4.14 -4.01
C ARG A 35 -7.05 4.09 -5.09
N VAL A 36 -6.84 2.93 -5.66
CA VAL A 36 -5.85 2.72 -6.71
C VAL A 36 -6.36 1.73 -7.74
N ARG A 37 -6.11 2.00 -9.02
CA ARG A 37 -6.31 1.03 -10.08
C ARG A 37 -5.05 0.19 -10.24
N LEU A 38 -5.17 -1.12 -10.09
CA LEU A 38 -4.07 -2.05 -10.29
C LEU A 38 -4.34 -2.94 -11.50
N GLU A 39 -3.27 -3.22 -12.23
CA GLU A 39 -3.24 -4.26 -13.27
C GLU A 39 -3.09 -5.63 -12.64
N ALA A 40 -3.47 -6.69 -13.36
CA ALA A 40 -3.42 -8.08 -12.89
C ALA A 40 -2.06 -8.47 -12.28
N ALA A 41 -0.95 -8.02 -12.87
CA ALA A 41 0.40 -8.32 -12.38
C ALA A 41 0.76 -7.66 -11.03
N ALA A 42 0.03 -6.61 -10.64
CA ALA A 42 0.26 -5.86 -9.40
C ALA A 42 -0.86 -6.09 -8.36
N ALA A 43 -1.98 -6.68 -8.77
CA ALA A 43 -3.11 -6.95 -7.91
C ALA A 43 -2.86 -8.18 -7.02
N PRO A 44 -3.28 -8.17 -5.75
CA PRO A 44 -3.08 -9.28 -4.82
C PRO A 44 -3.82 -10.56 -5.23
N ASP A 45 -4.90 -10.44 -5.99
CA ASP A 45 -5.70 -11.57 -6.49
C ASP A 45 -5.40 -11.92 -7.97
N GLY A 46 -4.39 -11.28 -8.57
CA GLY A 46 -4.01 -11.49 -9.96
C GLY A 46 -5.03 -10.93 -10.97
N LEU A 47 -5.97 -10.09 -10.53
CA LEU A 47 -7.02 -9.55 -11.40
C LEU A 47 -6.99 -8.03 -11.38
N SER A 48 -7.04 -7.42 -12.57
CA SER A 48 -7.11 -5.97 -12.66
C SER A 48 -8.39 -5.42 -12.04
N GLY A 49 -8.30 -4.23 -11.45
CA GLY A 49 -9.44 -3.64 -10.77
C GLY A 49 -9.11 -2.42 -9.93
N MET A 50 -10.13 -1.93 -9.25
CA MET A 50 -10.00 -0.89 -8.23
C MET A 50 -9.77 -1.54 -6.87
N PHE A 51 -8.80 -1.03 -6.14
CA PHE A 51 -8.42 -1.48 -4.81
C PHE A 51 -8.40 -0.31 -3.85
N MET A 52 -8.54 -0.60 -2.56
CA MET A 52 -8.54 0.35 -1.47
C MET A 52 -7.56 -0.07 -0.39
N ALA A 53 -6.71 0.85 0.06
CA ALA A 53 -5.96 0.75 1.30
C ALA A 53 -6.50 1.78 2.30
N VAL A 54 -6.62 1.40 3.57
CA VAL A 54 -7.13 2.27 4.66
C VAL A 54 -5.96 2.71 5.51
N GLY A 55 -5.96 3.95 6.00
CA GLY A 55 -4.88 4.49 6.83
C GLY A 55 -5.27 5.80 7.51
N LEU A 56 -4.49 6.22 8.50
CA LEU A 56 -4.75 7.46 9.26
C LEU A 56 -4.42 8.73 8.45
N ASP A 57 -3.49 8.61 7.51
CA ASP A 57 -3.06 9.68 6.61
C ASP A 57 -2.64 9.08 5.25
N ALA A 58 -2.26 9.95 4.31
CA ALA A 58 -1.83 9.54 2.98
C ALA A 58 -0.61 8.59 3.02
N ARG A 59 0.33 8.80 3.94
CA ARG A 59 1.55 7.98 4.05
C ARG A 59 1.20 6.57 4.53
N SER A 60 0.39 6.47 5.56
CA SER A 60 -0.13 5.21 6.12
C SER A 60 -0.91 4.43 5.08
N CYS A 61 -1.71 5.11 4.25
CA CYS A 61 -2.42 4.47 3.15
C CYS A 61 -1.48 3.88 2.09
N ILE A 62 -0.42 4.61 1.71
CA ILE A 62 0.60 4.11 0.77
C ILE A 62 1.36 2.92 1.37
N ASP A 63 1.74 3.00 2.64
CA ASP A 63 2.44 1.93 3.34
C ASP A 63 1.60 0.66 3.39
N ASN A 64 0.31 0.81 3.69
CA ASN A 64 -0.62 -0.31 3.67
C ASN A 64 -0.81 -0.89 2.26
N ALA A 65 -0.91 -0.05 1.23
CA ALA A 65 -0.96 -0.51 -0.15
C ALA A 65 0.30 -1.28 -0.57
N LEU A 66 1.49 -0.77 -0.24
CA LEU A 66 2.77 -1.40 -0.54
C LEU A 66 3.03 -2.69 0.25
N ALA A 67 2.45 -2.81 1.43
CA ALA A 67 2.46 -4.04 2.21
C ALA A 67 1.44 -5.08 1.71
N GLY A 68 0.61 -4.74 0.71
CA GLY A 68 -0.40 -5.62 0.14
C GLY A 68 -1.72 -5.64 0.93
N PHE A 69 -1.91 -4.73 1.89
CA PHE A 69 -3.17 -4.57 2.61
C PHE A 69 -4.18 -3.79 1.75
N LEU A 70 -4.65 -4.45 0.70
CA LEU A 70 -5.56 -3.90 -0.30
C LEU A 70 -6.86 -4.71 -0.35
N VAL A 71 -7.99 -3.99 -0.36
CA VAL A 71 -9.33 -4.58 -0.53
C VAL A 71 -9.81 -4.25 -1.94
N ARG A 72 -10.20 -5.27 -2.70
CA ARG A 72 -10.78 -5.06 -4.03
C ARG A 72 -12.18 -4.47 -3.91
N LEU A 73 -12.43 -3.39 -4.66
CA LEU A 73 -13.75 -2.80 -4.83
C LEU A 73 -14.48 -3.55 -5.94
N ARG A 74 -15.72 -3.98 -5.67
CA ARG A 74 -16.58 -4.70 -6.62
C ARG A 74 -17.15 -3.77 -7.68
#